data_AF-D2ER05-F1
#
_entry.id   AF-D2ER05-F1
#
_cell.length_a   1.000
_cell.length_b   1.000
_cell.length_c   1.000
_cell.angle_alpha   90.00
_cell.angle_beta   90.00
_cell.angle_gamma   90.00
#
_symmetry.space_group_name_H-M   'P 1'
#
loop_
_entity.id
_entity.type
_entity.pdbx_description
1 polymer ?
#
loop_
_entity_poly.entity_id
_entity_poly.type
_entity_poly.pdbx_seq_one_letter_code
_entity_poly.pdbx_strand_id
1 'polypeptide(L)'
;FGQRKRKSFFEKIIQVPFTVPVANYHMENFVKVSLKKINFYFNDDVTQNVTQLIRDSIGNNPRSVNRLFNSVSLLMHIINSNNELENDDKLLIIATVCFQLRFDEAYDYLLTSYNNSPEDSEETKYFLIDLLENSFEISDDADYNSLVSRYGIFSFKNQKELESFRKFFNTLKLLLKYNVDKLEVEEFENLMKRMSFSNTISTGNFDIDINKTSTQNHSPNEDVQFVIRKLFNTLVNTNHFDLSKPEYFGKEKKEEREKPISLDFIKIANEYNIVRLTQGKGQGLNIYSQNNKSNSIYISGDTYGNINNDGIQIYVNKKLVGKINRNTYKHFKAKTLRQNLQKYDEFEKTFLSDFSSLLEDAKKYF
;
A
#
# COMPACT_ATOMS: atom_id res chain seq x y z
N PHE A 1 -18.26 -7.35 -18.50
CA PHE A 1 -18.93 -6.32 -17.66
C PHE A 1 -18.00 -5.86 -16.54
N GLY A 2 -17.62 -4.58 -16.48
CA GLY A 2 -16.74 -4.04 -15.42
C GLY A 2 -17.38 -4.10 -14.03
N GLN A 3 -16.57 -4.38 -12.99
CA GLN A 3 -17.05 -4.66 -11.62
C GLN A 3 -18.01 -3.59 -11.08
N ARG A 4 -17.74 -2.30 -11.31
CA ARG A 4 -18.62 -1.19 -10.89
C ARG A 4 -20.02 -1.24 -11.49
N LYS A 5 -20.14 -1.63 -12.77
CA LYS A 5 -21.46 -1.79 -13.41
C LYS A 5 -22.24 -2.95 -12.82
N ARG A 6 -21.56 -4.04 -12.42
CA ARG A 6 -22.20 -5.17 -11.72
C ARG A 6 -22.62 -4.78 -10.30
N LYS A 7 -21.75 -4.11 -9.53
CA LYS A 7 -22.07 -3.61 -8.18
C LYS A 7 -23.29 -2.68 -8.21
N SER A 8 -23.30 -1.69 -9.11
CA SER A 8 -24.45 -0.79 -9.30
C SER A 8 -25.73 -1.52 -9.74
N PHE A 9 -25.61 -2.58 -10.55
CA PHE A 9 -26.75 -3.39 -10.97
C PHE A 9 -27.36 -4.19 -9.81
N PHE A 10 -26.54 -4.87 -9.00
CA PHE A 10 -27.01 -5.60 -7.82
C PHE A 10 -27.59 -4.66 -6.75
N GLU A 11 -26.97 -3.49 -6.56
CA GLU A 11 -27.51 -2.46 -5.65
C GLU A 11 -28.87 -1.92 -6.07
N LYS A 12 -29.20 -1.97 -7.38
CA LYS A 12 -30.51 -1.58 -7.91
C LYS A 12 -31.54 -2.70 -7.79
N ILE A 13 -31.14 -3.96 -7.94
CA ILE A 13 -32.02 -5.12 -7.85
C ILE A 13 -32.62 -5.28 -6.45
N ILE A 14 -31.87 -4.96 -5.39
CA ILE A 14 -32.33 -5.12 -4.00
C ILE A 14 -33.23 -3.93 -3.54
N GLN A 15 -33.50 -2.94 -4.40
CA GLN A 15 -34.30 -1.78 -4.02
C GLN A 15 -35.79 -2.04 -4.24
N VAL A 16 -36.54 -2.17 -3.14
CA VAL A 16 -37.99 -1.96 -3.17
C VAL A 16 -38.25 -0.46 -3.47
N PRO A 17 -39.10 -0.11 -4.45
CA PRO A 17 -39.32 1.28 -4.85
C PRO A 17 -40.21 1.98 -3.84
N PHE A 18 -39.61 2.53 -2.78
CA PHE A 18 -40.26 3.53 -1.94
C PHE A 18 -39.62 4.88 -2.23
N THR A 19 -40.37 5.78 -2.87
CA THR A 19 -40.00 7.19 -3.02
C THR A 19 -40.16 7.86 -1.66
N VAL A 20 -39.04 8.10 -0.97
CA VAL A 20 -39.03 8.99 0.21
C VAL A 20 -39.44 10.39 -0.29
N PRO A 21 -40.43 11.06 0.31
CA PRO A 21 -40.78 12.43 -0.05
C PRO A 21 -39.57 13.35 0.21
N VAL A 22 -38.83 13.68 -0.85
CA VAL A 22 -37.59 14.48 -0.74
C VAL A 22 -37.89 15.96 -0.42
N ALA A 23 -39.15 16.39 -0.59
CA ALA A 23 -39.58 17.77 -0.42
C ALA A 23 -39.38 18.32 1.02
N ASN A 24 -39.35 17.46 2.04
CA ASN A 24 -39.18 17.84 3.45
C ASN A 24 -37.90 17.27 4.08
N TYR A 25 -36.94 16.80 3.28
CA TYR A 25 -35.69 16.22 3.77
C TYR A 25 -34.70 17.31 4.20
N HIS A 26 -34.36 17.33 5.48
CA HIS A 26 -33.25 18.12 6.03
C HIS A 26 -32.14 17.17 6.48
N MET A 27 -30.97 17.29 5.86
CA MET A 27 -29.84 16.40 6.09
C MET A 27 -29.40 16.42 7.56
N GLU A 28 -29.38 17.59 8.17
CA GLU A 28 -29.00 17.86 9.55
C GLU A 28 -29.91 17.08 10.51
N ASN A 29 -31.22 17.19 10.31
CA ASN A 29 -32.22 16.45 11.10
C ASN A 29 -32.10 14.94 10.88
N PHE A 30 -31.88 14.51 9.63
CA PHE A 30 -31.73 13.10 9.30
C PHE A 30 -30.50 12.48 9.96
N VAL A 31 -29.35 13.17 9.91
CA VAL A 31 -28.10 12.75 10.57
C VAL A 31 -28.31 12.71 12.08
N LYS A 32 -28.89 13.76 12.69
CA LYS A 32 -29.17 13.80 14.13
C LYS A 32 -30.07 12.65 14.59
N VAL A 33 -31.12 12.31 13.82
CA VAL A 33 -31.99 11.15 14.10
C VAL A 33 -31.25 9.83 13.91
N SER A 34 -30.43 9.70 12.86
CA SER A 34 -29.70 8.46 12.56
C SER A 34 -28.62 8.15 13.59
N LEU A 35 -27.90 9.17 14.06
CA LEU A 35 -26.94 9.04 15.17
C LEU A 35 -27.61 8.54 16.45
N LYS A 36 -28.77 9.12 16.82
CA LYS A 36 -29.55 8.66 17.98
C LYS A 36 -29.98 7.19 17.85
N LYS A 37 -30.37 6.74 16.65
CA LYS A 37 -30.78 5.35 16.42
C LYS A 37 -29.66 4.34 16.66
N ILE A 38 -28.41 4.74 16.44
CA ILE A 38 -27.22 3.91 16.71
C ILE A 38 -26.59 4.22 18.08
N ASN A 39 -27.32 4.90 18.98
CA ASN A 39 -26.86 5.30 20.32
C ASN A 39 -25.61 6.19 20.34
N PHE A 40 -25.41 7.02 19.31
CA PHE A 40 -24.33 8.00 19.26
C PHE A 40 -24.87 9.37 19.70
N TYR A 41 -24.25 9.92 20.74
CA TYR A 41 -24.63 11.20 21.34
C TYR A 41 -23.42 12.13 21.33
N PHE A 42 -23.47 13.11 20.42
CA PHE A 42 -22.46 14.15 20.29
C PHE A 42 -23.07 15.52 20.61
N ASN A 43 -22.23 16.51 20.93
CA ASN A 43 -22.69 17.89 21.01
C ASN A 43 -23.06 18.43 19.60
N ASP A 44 -23.70 19.59 19.54
CA ASP A 44 -24.20 20.13 18.28
C ASP A 44 -23.06 20.46 17.29
N ASP A 45 -21.92 20.99 17.76
CA ASP A 45 -20.76 21.30 16.92
C ASP A 45 -20.17 20.04 16.25
N VAL A 46 -19.97 18.97 17.01
CA VAL A 46 -19.50 17.68 16.48
C VAL A 46 -20.54 17.08 15.54
N THR A 47 -21.83 17.21 15.85
CA THR A 47 -22.92 16.74 14.97
C THR A 47 -22.92 17.49 13.63
N GLN A 48 -22.64 18.80 13.64
CA GLN A 48 -22.49 19.59 12.43
C GLN A 48 -21.27 19.13 11.61
N ASN A 49 -20.12 18.90 12.27
CA ASN A 49 -18.92 18.38 11.60
C ASN A 49 -19.14 16.98 11.00
N VAL A 50 -19.83 16.08 11.71
CA VAL A 50 -20.24 14.77 11.17
C VAL A 50 -21.15 14.96 9.95
N THR A 51 -22.12 15.86 10.03
CA THR A 51 -23.02 16.15 8.90
C THR A 51 -22.23 16.66 7.69
N GLN A 52 -21.25 17.53 7.91
CA GLN A 52 -20.37 18.06 6.88
C GLN A 52 -19.49 16.96 6.27
N LEU A 53 -18.91 16.07 7.08
CA LEU A 53 -18.13 14.93 6.60
C LEU A 53 -18.94 14.03 5.66
N ILE A 54 -20.19 13.72 6.04
CA ILE A 54 -21.11 12.93 5.23
C ILE A 54 -21.45 13.68 3.93
N ARG A 55 -21.59 15.00 3.98
CA ARG A 55 -21.86 15.82 2.79
C ARG A 55 -20.70 15.81 1.81
N ASP A 56 -19.47 15.94 2.30
CA ASP A 56 -18.26 15.99 1.47
C ASP A 56 -17.86 14.61 0.91
N SER A 57 -18.37 13.52 1.50
CA SER A 57 -18.15 12.15 1.02
C SER A 57 -19.38 11.56 0.32
N ILE A 58 -20.42 11.22 1.08
CA ILE A 58 -21.61 10.50 0.63
C ILE A 58 -22.60 11.39 -0.12
N GLY A 59 -22.65 12.68 0.22
CA GLY A 59 -23.57 13.67 -0.33
C GLY A 59 -24.96 13.67 0.33
N ASN A 60 -25.91 14.39 -0.27
CA ASN A 60 -27.21 14.70 0.34
C ASN A 60 -28.31 13.65 0.05
N ASN A 61 -27.99 12.57 -0.66
CA ASN A 61 -29.00 11.61 -1.03
C ASN A 61 -29.43 10.79 0.22
N PRO A 62 -30.71 10.84 0.65
CA PRO A 62 -31.15 10.20 1.89
C PRO A 62 -30.87 8.69 1.90
N ARG A 63 -30.92 8.05 0.73
CA ARG A 63 -30.64 6.62 0.58
C ARG A 63 -29.17 6.30 0.82
N SER A 64 -28.28 7.09 0.24
CA SER A 64 -26.83 6.93 0.43
C SER A 64 -26.45 7.17 1.90
N VAL A 65 -27.01 8.20 2.53
CA VAL A 65 -26.79 8.49 3.96
C VAL A 65 -27.34 7.37 4.85
N ASN A 66 -28.54 6.83 4.55
CA ASN A 66 -29.09 5.69 5.28
C ASN A 66 -28.21 4.43 5.13
N ARG A 67 -27.64 4.21 3.93
CA ARG A 67 -26.72 3.10 3.70
C ARG A 67 -25.44 3.23 4.53
N LEU A 68 -24.88 4.43 4.63
CA LEU A 68 -23.76 4.72 5.53
C LEU A 68 -24.10 4.32 6.97
N PHE A 69 -25.21 4.80 7.52
CA PHE A 69 -25.59 4.49 8.90
C PHE A 69 -25.87 3.01 9.13
N ASN A 70 -26.43 2.30 8.15
CA ASN A 70 -26.58 0.84 8.23
C ASN A 70 -25.21 0.13 8.29
N SER A 71 -24.24 0.57 7.47
CA SER A 71 -22.87 0.04 7.52
C SER A 71 -22.18 0.35 8.85
N VAL A 72 -22.35 1.55 9.40
CA VAL A 72 -21.83 1.93 10.72
C VAL A 72 -22.47 1.09 11.83
N SER A 73 -23.80 0.91 11.80
CA SER A 73 -24.52 0.10 12.79
C SER A 73 -24.06 -1.35 12.78
N LEU A 74 -23.88 -1.95 11.59
CA LEU A 74 -23.36 -3.31 11.47
C LEU A 74 -21.94 -3.42 12.02
N LEU A 75 -21.07 -2.48 11.66
CA LEU A 75 -19.70 -2.41 12.13
C LEU A 75 -19.63 -2.28 13.67
N MET A 76 -20.54 -1.50 14.26
CA MET A 76 -20.69 -1.38 15.70
C MET A 76 -21.09 -2.68 16.38
N HIS A 77 -22.09 -3.39 15.83
CA HIS A 77 -22.52 -4.67 16.38
C HIS A 77 -21.43 -5.74 16.39
N ILE A 78 -20.48 -5.67 15.45
CA ILE A 78 -19.36 -6.62 15.37
C ILE A 78 -18.22 -6.23 16.32
N ILE A 79 -17.92 -4.94 16.44
CA ILE A 79 -16.74 -4.46 17.17
C ILE A 79 -16.99 -4.31 18.67
N ASN A 80 -18.22 -4.00 19.07
CA ASN A 80 -18.50 -3.77 20.48
C ASN A 80 -19.91 -4.26 20.86
N SER A 81 -19.99 -5.54 21.23
CA SER A 81 -21.20 -6.18 21.75
C SER A 81 -21.82 -5.47 22.96
N ASN A 82 -21.03 -4.66 23.68
CA ASN A 82 -21.40 -4.00 24.93
C ASN A 82 -21.59 -2.47 24.80
N ASN A 83 -21.45 -1.87 23.60
CA ASN A 83 -21.66 -0.44 23.33
C ASN A 83 -20.76 0.58 24.06
N GLU A 84 -19.69 0.16 24.72
CA GLU A 84 -18.75 1.05 25.44
C GLU A 84 -17.62 1.59 24.55
N LEU A 85 -17.94 2.32 23.46
CA LEU A 85 -16.91 3.04 22.71
C LEU A 85 -16.84 4.51 23.12
N GLU A 86 -15.63 5.04 23.16
CA GLU A 86 -15.39 6.47 23.33
C GLU A 86 -15.91 7.26 22.12
N ASN A 87 -16.13 8.56 22.31
CA ASN A 87 -16.66 9.39 21.22
C ASN A 87 -15.68 9.47 20.04
N ASP A 88 -14.38 9.55 20.30
CA ASP A 88 -13.37 9.64 19.25
C ASP A 88 -13.35 8.35 18.41
N ASP A 89 -13.48 7.18 19.05
CA ASP A 89 -13.66 5.91 18.34
C ASP A 89 -14.88 5.95 17.43
N LYS A 90 -16.05 6.36 17.94
CA LYS A 90 -17.31 6.46 17.20
C LYS A 90 -17.18 7.37 15.97
N LEU A 91 -16.51 8.51 16.12
CA LEU A 91 -16.24 9.45 15.02
C LEU A 91 -15.32 8.83 13.98
N LEU A 92 -14.28 8.11 14.42
CA LEU A 92 -13.37 7.38 13.54
C LEU A 92 -14.12 6.32 12.72
N ILE A 93 -15.07 5.59 13.30
CA ILE A 93 -15.92 4.63 12.56
C ILE A 93 -16.66 5.32 11.43
N ILE A 94 -17.34 6.43 11.73
CA ILE A 94 -18.14 7.16 10.75
C ILE A 94 -17.23 7.64 9.62
N ALA A 95 -16.06 8.20 9.97
CA ALA A 95 -15.09 8.69 9.01
C ALA A 95 -14.53 7.57 8.11
N THR A 96 -14.16 6.43 8.70
CA THR A 96 -13.66 5.27 7.96
C THR A 96 -14.71 4.70 7.00
N VAL A 97 -15.97 4.56 7.42
CA VAL A 97 -17.02 4.06 6.53
C VAL A 97 -17.36 5.08 5.42
N CYS A 98 -17.32 6.38 5.72
CA CYS A 98 -17.43 7.43 4.69
C CYS A 98 -16.31 7.32 3.66
N PHE A 99 -15.06 7.13 4.11
CA PHE A 99 -13.91 6.92 3.25
C PHE A 99 -14.15 5.70 2.34
N GLN A 100 -14.46 4.56 2.94
CA GLN A 100 -14.64 3.29 2.24
C GLN A 100 -15.77 3.34 1.19
N LEU A 101 -16.90 3.99 1.50
CA LEU A 101 -18.04 4.03 0.59
C LEU A 101 -17.84 5.01 -0.57
N ARG A 102 -17.13 6.13 -0.37
CA ARG A 102 -16.98 7.17 -1.39
C ARG A 102 -15.71 7.07 -2.21
N PHE A 103 -14.59 6.75 -1.58
CA PHE A 103 -13.26 6.74 -2.18
C PHE A 103 -12.65 5.34 -2.06
N ASP A 104 -13.41 4.33 -2.48
CA ASP A 104 -13.07 2.90 -2.37
C ASP A 104 -11.69 2.57 -2.95
N GLU A 105 -11.36 3.10 -4.13
CA GLU A 105 -10.05 2.86 -4.75
C GLU A 105 -8.87 3.44 -3.95
N ALA A 106 -9.03 4.65 -3.38
CA ALA A 106 -8.01 5.27 -2.53
C ALA A 106 -7.89 4.53 -1.19
N TYR A 107 -9.02 4.15 -0.62
CA TYR A 107 -9.11 3.34 0.60
C TYR A 107 -8.38 2.00 0.43
N ASP A 108 -8.69 1.27 -0.64
CA ASP A 108 -8.09 -0.02 -0.95
C ASP A 108 -6.60 0.11 -1.23
N TYR A 109 -6.18 1.17 -1.93
CA TYR A 109 -4.77 1.45 -2.18
C TYR A 109 -3.99 1.67 -0.87
N LEU A 110 -4.49 2.51 0.04
CA LEU A 110 -3.83 2.76 1.33
C LEU A 110 -3.71 1.47 2.14
N LEU A 111 -4.82 0.76 2.28
CA LEU A 111 -4.87 -0.44 3.09
C LEU A 111 -3.98 -1.55 2.51
N THR A 112 -3.98 -1.72 1.19
CA THR A 112 -3.11 -2.67 0.50
C THR A 112 -1.64 -2.31 0.67
N SER A 113 -1.29 -1.02 0.52
CA SER A 113 0.09 -0.55 0.66
C SER A 113 0.60 -0.69 2.08
N TYR A 114 -0.24 -0.34 3.06
CA TYR A 114 0.05 -0.48 4.49
C TYR A 114 0.21 -1.94 4.90
N ASN A 115 -0.73 -2.82 4.51
CA ASN A 115 -0.70 -4.24 4.87
C ASN A 115 0.43 -5.00 4.15
N ASN A 116 0.89 -4.51 3.00
CA ASN A 116 2.04 -5.05 2.28
C ASN A 116 3.36 -4.32 2.65
N SER A 117 3.34 -3.49 3.70
CA SER A 117 4.54 -2.86 4.22
C SER A 117 5.25 -3.77 5.22
N PRO A 118 6.59 -3.77 5.28
CA PRO A 118 7.30 -4.43 6.37
C PRO A 118 6.83 -3.87 7.72
N GLU A 119 6.61 -4.74 8.71
CA GLU A 119 5.90 -4.46 9.98
C GLU A 119 6.47 -3.30 10.85
N ASP A 120 7.60 -2.70 10.46
CA ASP A 120 8.23 -1.54 11.12
C ASP A 120 8.74 -0.49 10.11
N SER A 121 8.17 -0.45 8.91
CA SER A 121 8.64 0.44 7.85
C SER A 121 8.15 1.87 8.08
N GLU A 122 8.89 2.61 8.90
CA GLU A 122 8.70 4.06 9.08
C GLU A 122 8.66 4.79 7.72
N GLU A 123 9.54 4.41 6.79
CA GLU A 123 9.55 4.96 5.43
C GLU A 123 8.21 4.79 4.70
N THR A 124 7.56 3.62 4.85
CA THR A 124 6.23 3.39 4.25
C THR A 124 5.15 4.18 4.97
N LYS A 125 5.22 4.33 6.30
CA LYS A 125 4.28 5.17 7.06
C LYS A 125 4.38 6.63 6.61
N TYR A 126 5.58 7.20 6.56
CA TYR A 126 5.80 8.57 6.08
C TYR A 126 5.35 8.75 4.62
N PHE A 127 5.60 7.78 3.76
CA PHE A 127 5.11 7.80 2.38
C PHE A 127 3.57 7.84 2.31
N LEU A 128 2.88 6.99 3.06
CA LEU A 128 1.42 6.94 3.04
C LEU A 128 0.78 8.17 3.71
N ILE A 129 1.42 8.71 4.76
CA ILE A 129 1.06 9.99 5.36
C ILE A 129 1.20 11.11 4.33
N ASP A 130 2.34 11.20 3.65
CA ASP A 130 2.58 12.24 2.64
C ASP A 130 1.58 12.11 1.47
N LEU A 131 1.22 10.89 1.06
CA LEU A 131 0.16 10.68 0.07
C LEU A 131 -1.19 11.17 0.58
N LEU A 132 -1.59 10.83 1.81
CA LEU A 132 -2.86 11.30 2.37
C LEU A 132 -2.92 12.83 2.43
N GLU A 133 -1.87 13.45 2.98
CA GLU A 133 -1.78 14.91 3.12
C GLU A 133 -1.79 15.63 1.78
N ASN A 134 -1.12 15.06 0.78
CA ASN A 134 -1.06 15.63 -0.57
C ASN A 134 -2.14 15.08 -1.50
N SER A 135 -3.21 14.47 -0.96
CA SER A 135 -4.34 13.99 -1.78
C SER A 135 -3.94 13.03 -2.91
N PHE A 136 -2.97 12.17 -2.61
CA PHE A 136 -2.33 11.20 -3.51
C PHE A 136 -1.54 11.82 -4.67
N GLU A 137 -1.16 13.09 -4.55
CA GLU A 137 -0.21 13.74 -5.46
C GLU A 137 1.19 13.66 -4.84
N ILE A 138 2.16 13.15 -5.59
CA ILE A 138 3.56 13.08 -5.15
C ILE A 138 4.28 14.30 -5.73
N SER A 139 4.93 15.07 -4.86
CA SER A 139 5.83 16.15 -5.30
C SER A 139 6.97 15.58 -6.13
N ASP A 140 7.35 16.26 -7.22
CA ASP A 140 8.44 15.83 -8.11
C ASP A 140 9.79 15.67 -7.37
N ASP A 141 9.96 16.35 -6.24
CA ASP A 141 11.18 16.33 -5.42
C ASP A 141 11.21 15.23 -4.34
N ALA A 142 10.13 14.43 -4.18
CA ALA A 142 10.05 13.43 -3.12
C ALA A 142 10.80 12.13 -3.47
N ASP A 143 11.72 11.67 -2.59
CA ASP A 143 12.49 10.43 -2.77
C ASP A 143 11.69 9.17 -2.35
N TYR A 144 10.50 8.99 -2.94
CA TYR A 144 9.66 7.81 -2.73
C TYR A 144 9.65 6.83 -3.90
N ASN A 145 10.60 6.97 -4.83
CA ASN A 145 10.65 6.19 -6.07
C ASN A 145 10.61 4.67 -5.81
N SER A 146 11.30 4.18 -4.77
CA SER A 146 11.28 2.75 -4.42
C SER A 146 9.91 2.27 -3.96
N LEU A 147 9.16 3.10 -3.21
CA LEU A 147 7.84 2.75 -2.70
C LEU A 147 6.78 2.89 -3.79
N VAL A 148 6.91 3.91 -4.65
CA VAL A 148 6.13 4.08 -5.89
C VAL A 148 6.30 2.87 -6.80
N SER A 149 7.52 2.39 -7.03
CA SER A 149 7.75 1.18 -7.83
C SER A 149 7.13 -0.07 -7.19
N ARG A 150 7.12 -0.15 -5.87
CA ARG A 150 6.57 -1.30 -5.13
C ARG A 150 5.05 -1.31 -5.10
N TYR A 151 4.43 -0.19 -4.76
CA TYR A 151 2.99 -0.11 -4.49
C TYR A 151 2.19 0.48 -5.65
N GLY A 152 2.86 1.06 -6.64
CA GLY A 152 2.24 1.91 -7.64
C GLY A 152 1.82 3.25 -7.05
N ILE A 153 1.16 4.07 -7.89
CA ILE A 153 0.56 5.35 -7.47
C ILE A 153 -0.93 5.27 -7.79
N PHE A 154 -1.75 5.56 -6.79
CA PHE A 154 -3.15 5.86 -7.00
C PHE A 154 -3.31 7.32 -7.41
N SER A 155 -4.19 7.60 -8.37
CA SER A 155 -4.57 8.95 -8.76
C SER A 155 -6.08 9.04 -8.94
N PHE A 156 -6.68 10.13 -8.48
CA PHE A 156 -8.10 10.39 -8.72
C PHE A 156 -8.38 10.58 -10.21
N LYS A 157 -9.59 10.21 -10.63
CA LYS A 157 -9.96 10.15 -12.05
C LYS A 157 -10.11 11.52 -12.71
N ASN A 158 -10.44 12.52 -11.90
CA ASN A 158 -10.70 13.87 -12.34
C ASN A 158 -10.56 14.84 -11.16
N GLN A 159 -10.39 16.12 -11.51
CA GLN A 159 -10.23 17.23 -10.58
C GLN A 159 -11.37 17.32 -9.55
N LYS A 160 -12.61 17.05 -9.96
CA LYS A 160 -13.77 17.12 -9.07
C LYS A 160 -13.71 16.07 -7.95
N GLU A 161 -13.22 14.87 -8.27
CA GLU A 161 -13.05 13.80 -7.28
C GLU A 161 -11.90 14.09 -6.31
N LEU A 162 -10.79 14.63 -6.81
CA LEU A 162 -9.67 15.14 -6.01
C LEU A 162 -10.13 16.23 -5.03
N GLU A 163 -10.88 17.23 -5.51
CA GLU A 163 -11.41 18.31 -4.67
C GLU A 163 -12.39 17.81 -3.61
N SER A 164 -13.19 16.79 -3.95
CA SER A 164 -14.09 16.14 -2.99
C SER A 164 -13.30 15.40 -1.91
N PHE A 165 -12.21 14.71 -2.28
CA PHE A 165 -11.33 14.05 -1.32
C PHE A 165 -10.65 15.06 -0.39
N ARG A 166 -10.13 16.18 -0.92
CA ARG A 166 -9.52 17.26 -0.11
C ARG A 166 -10.47 17.80 0.95
N LYS A 167 -11.72 18.08 0.57
CA LYS A 167 -12.76 18.53 1.51
C LYS A 167 -13.03 17.47 2.58
N PHE A 168 -13.27 16.23 2.14
CA PHE A 168 -13.49 15.10 3.05
C PHE A 168 -12.35 14.93 4.05
N PHE A 169 -11.10 14.91 3.59
CA PHE A 169 -9.94 14.65 4.42
C PHE A 169 -9.69 15.79 5.42
N ASN A 170 -9.88 17.05 5.01
CA ASN A 170 -9.82 18.18 5.93
C ASN A 170 -10.90 18.11 7.02
N THR A 171 -12.13 17.75 6.66
CA THR A 171 -13.20 17.55 7.65
C THR A 171 -12.93 16.36 8.57
N LEU A 172 -12.31 15.29 8.05
CA LEU A 172 -11.87 14.15 8.85
C LEU A 172 -10.84 14.57 9.90
N LYS A 173 -9.79 15.31 9.49
CA LYS A 173 -8.76 15.81 10.42
C LYS A 173 -9.37 16.69 11.51
N LEU A 174 -10.25 17.63 11.13
CA LEU A 174 -10.95 18.48 12.08
C LEU A 174 -11.79 17.67 13.08
N LEU A 175 -12.53 16.67 12.60
CA LEU A 175 -13.44 15.88 13.43
C LEU A 175 -12.68 15.03 14.46
N LEU A 176 -11.55 14.46 14.05
CA LEU A 176 -10.71 13.61 14.88
C LEU A 176 -9.67 14.40 15.68
N LYS A 177 -9.69 15.73 15.57
CA LYS A 177 -8.72 16.65 16.18
C LYS A 177 -7.28 16.31 15.82
N TYR A 178 -7.09 15.78 14.61
CA TYR A 178 -5.77 15.48 14.10
C TYR A 178 -5.02 16.76 13.77
N ASN A 179 -3.69 16.66 13.74
CA ASN A 179 -2.83 17.78 13.40
C ASN A 179 -3.21 18.38 12.03
N VAL A 180 -3.50 19.68 12.04
CA VAL A 180 -4.02 20.40 10.87
C VAL A 180 -2.98 20.48 9.76
N ASP A 181 -1.71 20.65 10.13
CA ASP A 181 -0.60 20.84 9.19
C ASP A 181 -0.16 19.51 8.59
N LYS A 182 0.03 18.47 9.42
CA LYS A 182 0.46 17.14 8.99
C LYS A 182 0.10 16.08 10.02
N LEU A 183 -0.55 15.00 9.58
CA LEU A 183 -0.81 13.79 10.37
C LEU A 183 0.44 13.28 11.08
N GLU A 184 0.29 13.04 12.37
CA GLU A 184 1.29 12.33 13.16
C GLU A 184 1.23 10.82 12.91
N VAL A 185 2.33 10.11 13.18
CA VAL A 185 2.40 8.66 12.94
C VAL A 185 1.36 7.90 13.77
N GLU A 186 1.13 8.30 15.02
CA GLU A 186 0.12 7.67 15.89
C GLU A 186 -1.31 7.87 15.36
N GLU A 187 -1.63 9.08 14.87
CA GLU A 187 -2.92 9.40 14.26
C GLU A 187 -3.16 8.55 13.00
N PHE A 188 -2.13 8.44 12.16
CA PHE A 188 -2.15 7.59 10.96
C PHE A 188 -2.34 6.11 11.31
N GLU A 189 -1.60 5.58 12.29
CA GLU A 189 -1.72 4.19 12.72
C GLU A 189 -3.11 3.88 13.28
N ASN A 190 -3.70 4.79 14.05
CA ASN A 190 -5.06 4.65 14.55
C ASN A 190 -6.09 4.61 13.40
N LEU A 191 -5.95 5.52 12.42
CA LEU A 191 -6.77 5.52 11.21
C LEU A 191 -6.64 4.20 10.44
N MET A 192 -5.41 3.74 10.18
CA MET A 192 -5.15 2.49 9.46
C MET A 192 -5.70 1.27 10.19
N LYS A 193 -5.53 1.20 11.50
CA LYS A 193 -6.12 0.13 12.34
C LYS A 193 -7.63 0.08 12.13
N ARG A 194 -8.33 1.22 12.19
CA ARG A 194 -9.79 1.24 11.98
C ARG A 194 -10.16 0.86 10.54
N MET A 195 -9.40 1.32 9.55
CA MET A 195 -9.60 0.96 8.15
C MET A 195 -9.49 -0.55 7.92
N SER A 196 -8.48 -1.20 8.50
CA SER A 196 -8.31 -2.66 8.41
C SER A 196 -9.55 -3.40 8.92
N PHE A 197 -10.08 -3.01 10.08
CA PHE A 197 -11.28 -3.64 10.65
C PHE A 197 -12.55 -3.39 9.82
N SER A 198 -12.77 -2.16 9.34
CA SER A 198 -13.95 -1.83 8.52
C SER A 198 -13.95 -2.57 7.18
N ASN A 199 -12.77 -2.87 6.62
CA ASN A 199 -12.68 -3.55 5.34
C ASN A 199 -13.20 -5.00 5.37
N THR A 200 -12.93 -5.70 6.47
CA THR A 200 -13.40 -7.07 6.72
C THR A 200 -14.93 -7.20 6.71
N ILE A 201 -15.66 -6.10 6.95
CA ILE A 201 -17.11 -6.12 7.21
C ILE A 201 -17.92 -5.65 6.00
N SER A 202 -17.39 -4.74 5.18
CA SER A 202 -18.11 -4.13 4.04
C SER A 202 -18.09 -4.99 2.77
N THR A 203 -17.11 -5.89 2.63
CA THR A 203 -16.96 -6.80 1.49
C THR A 203 -17.66 -8.13 1.77
N GLY A 204 -18.99 -8.15 1.69
CA GLY A 204 -19.76 -9.39 1.84
C GLY A 204 -19.19 -10.55 1.01
N ASN A 205 -18.82 -11.63 1.69
CA ASN A 205 -18.23 -12.89 1.19
C ASN A 205 -16.89 -12.79 0.45
N PHE A 206 -15.81 -12.84 1.22
CA PHE A 206 -14.87 -13.95 1.10
C PHE A 206 -14.78 -14.63 2.47
N ASP A 207 -14.84 -15.95 2.51
CA ASP A 207 -14.47 -16.72 3.69
C ASP A 207 -13.02 -16.36 4.04
N ILE A 208 -12.86 -15.40 4.93
CA ILE A 208 -11.63 -15.16 5.65
C ILE A 208 -11.95 -15.62 7.06
N ASP A 209 -11.48 -16.83 7.40
CA ASP A 209 -11.44 -17.33 8.76
C ASP A 209 -11.01 -16.20 9.68
N ILE A 210 -11.92 -15.73 10.55
CA ILE A 210 -11.73 -14.60 11.47
C ILE A 210 -10.65 -14.92 12.54
N ASN A 211 -10.08 -16.13 12.53
CA ASN A 211 -8.93 -16.55 13.33
C ASN A 211 -7.63 -16.76 12.54
N LYS A 212 -7.58 -16.38 11.26
CA LYS A 212 -6.33 -16.14 10.54
C LYS A 212 -6.27 -14.66 10.19
N THR A 213 -5.76 -13.86 11.11
CA THR A 213 -4.77 -12.88 10.67
C THR A 213 -3.80 -13.67 9.78
N SER A 214 -3.81 -13.44 8.47
CA SER A 214 -2.60 -13.67 7.71
C SER A 214 -1.64 -12.61 8.22
N THR A 215 -1.04 -12.86 9.39
CA THR A 215 0.34 -12.47 9.62
C THR A 215 1.07 -13.10 8.44
N GLN A 216 1.21 -12.35 7.35
CA GLN A 216 2.24 -12.68 6.39
C GLN A 216 3.48 -12.72 7.25
N ASN A 217 4.04 -13.92 7.36
CA ASN A 217 5.23 -14.11 8.15
C ASN A 217 6.29 -13.25 7.45
N HIS A 218 6.56 -12.04 7.93
CA HIS A 218 7.61 -11.15 7.41
C HIS A 218 8.94 -11.42 8.11
N SER A 219 9.05 -12.58 8.79
CA SER A 219 10.31 -12.99 9.38
C SER A 219 11.35 -13.07 8.27
N PRO A 220 12.49 -12.39 8.44
CA PRO A 220 13.59 -12.51 7.50
C PRO A 220 13.95 -13.98 7.36
N ASN A 221 14.01 -14.43 6.12
CA ASN A 221 14.56 -15.69 5.71
C ASN A 221 16.05 -15.50 5.45
N GLU A 222 16.87 -15.97 6.39
CA GLU A 222 18.33 -15.83 6.31
C GLU A 222 18.91 -16.43 5.02
N ASP A 223 18.30 -17.48 4.47
CA ASP A 223 18.77 -18.07 3.22
C ASP A 223 18.53 -17.13 2.04
N VAL A 224 17.41 -16.40 2.02
CA VAL A 224 17.18 -15.37 1.00
C VAL A 224 18.17 -14.24 1.15
N GLN A 225 18.36 -13.74 2.38
CA GLN A 225 19.31 -12.68 2.66
C GLN A 225 20.75 -13.06 2.26
N PHE A 226 21.14 -14.31 2.50
CA PHE A 226 22.40 -14.88 2.02
C PHE A 226 22.50 -14.82 0.50
N VAL A 227 21.49 -15.31 -0.21
CA VAL A 227 21.48 -15.34 -1.69
C VAL A 227 21.57 -13.94 -2.28
N ILE A 228 20.80 -12.99 -1.73
CA ILE A 228 20.75 -11.60 -2.20
C ILE A 228 22.07 -10.88 -1.94
N ARG A 229 22.70 -11.07 -0.77
CA ARG A 229 24.04 -10.51 -0.49
C ARG A 229 25.12 -11.11 -1.37
N LYS A 230 25.06 -12.43 -1.58
CA LYS A 230 26.02 -13.10 -2.47
C LYS A 230 25.88 -12.55 -3.90
N LEU A 231 24.65 -12.31 -4.35
CA LEU A 231 24.40 -11.69 -5.65
C LEU A 231 24.89 -10.23 -5.71
N PHE A 232 24.73 -9.46 -4.63
CA PHE A 232 25.31 -8.12 -4.51
C PHE A 232 26.83 -8.16 -4.69
N ASN A 233 27.52 -9.04 -3.97
CA ASN A 233 28.98 -9.22 -4.07
C ASN A 233 29.42 -9.54 -5.50
N THR A 234 28.67 -10.40 -6.21
CA THR A 234 28.90 -10.69 -7.63
C THR A 234 28.81 -9.42 -8.47
N LEU A 235 27.73 -8.64 -8.34
CA LEU A 235 27.53 -7.42 -9.15
C LEU A 235 28.59 -6.34 -8.90
N VAL A 236 29.11 -6.23 -7.68
CA VAL A 236 30.22 -5.30 -7.36
C VAL A 236 31.61 -5.89 -7.58
N ASN A 237 31.69 -7.14 -8.05
CA ASN A 237 32.91 -7.92 -8.26
C ASN A 237 33.89 -7.90 -7.06
N THR A 238 33.34 -7.92 -5.84
CA THR A 238 34.11 -7.91 -4.59
C THR A 238 33.37 -8.67 -3.50
N ASN A 239 34.11 -9.25 -2.53
CA ASN A 239 33.52 -9.84 -1.32
C ASN A 239 33.13 -8.73 -0.33
N HIS A 240 32.26 -7.82 -0.76
CA HIS A 240 31.91 -6.61 -0.02
C HIS A 240 31.15 -6.92 1.28
N PHE A 241 30.14 -7.78 1.21
CA PHE A 241 29.43 -8.26 2.40
C PHE A 241 29.98 -9.60 2.90
N ASP A 242 30.16 -9.68 4.22
CA ASP A 242 30.44 -10.94 4.91
C ASP A 242 29.18 -11.82 4.95
N LEU A 243 29.21 -12.92 4.20
CA LEU A 243 28.09 -13.85 4.08
C LEU A 243 27.91 -14.74 5.32
N SER A 244 28.89 -14.78 6.23
CA SER A 244 28.79 -15.54 7.47
C SER A 244 27.94 -14.85 8.54
N LYS A 245 27.59 -13.58 8.34
CA LYS A 245 26.87 -12.75 9.32
C LYS A 245 25.53 -12.22 8.78
N PRO A 246 24.55 -13.09 8.48
CA PRO A 246 23.26 -12.70 7.90
C PRO A 246 22.48 -11.70 8.77
N GLU A 247 22.71 -11.69 10.08
CA GLU A 247 22.04 -10.81 11.05
C GLU A 247 22.26 -9.31 10.82
N TYR A 248 23.29 -8.93 10.06
CA TYR A 248 23.55 -7.54 9.69
C TYR A 248 22.78 -7.07 8.46
N PHE A 249 22.03 -7.95 7.79
CA PHE A 249 21.41 -7.61 6.50
C PHE A 249 20.55 -6.37 6.63
N GLY A 250 20.84 -5.36 5.80
CA GLY A 250 20.05 -4.14 5.75
C GLY A 250 20.21 -3.26 6.99
N LYS A 251 21.14 -3.57 7.89
CA LYS A 251 21.50 -2.74 9.07
C LYS A 251 22.75 -1.91 8.82
N GLU A 252 23.45 -2.15 7.72
CA GLU A 252 24.63 -1.40 7.31
C GLU A 252 24.26 0.01 6.84
N LYS A 253 25.24 0.92 6.90
CA LYS A 253 25.04 2.30 6.48
C LYS A 253 24.72 2.36 4.98
N LYS A 254 24.07 3.44 4.55
CA LYS A 254 23.61 3.59 3.16
C LYS A 254 24.77 3.46 2.17
N GLU A 255 25.93 4.03 2.50
CA GLU A 255 27.14 4.05 1.67
C GLU A 255 27.79 2.66 1.53
N GLU A 256 27.48 1.75 2.44
CA GLU A 256 27.89 0.34 2.39
C GLU A 256 26.89 -0.48 1.59
N ARG A 257 25.60 -0.16 1.68
CA ARG A 257 24.52 -0.84 0.94
C ARG A 257 24.37 -0.40 -0.50
N GLU A 258 25.02 0.69 -0.90
CA GLU A 258 24.93 1.28 -2.24
C GLU A 258 26.32 1.37 -2.86
N LYS A 259 26.54 0.66 -3.97
CA LYS A 259 27.84 0.59 -4.64
C LYS A 259 27.71 0.66 -6.16
N PRO A 260 28.74 1.13 -6.87
CA PRO A 260 28.84 0.97 -8.31
C PRO A 260 28.87 -0.51 -8.69
N ILE A 261 28.15 -0.87 -9.75
CA ILE A 261 28.23 -2.19 -10.39
C ILE A 261 29.56 -2.28 -11.16
N SER A 262 30.17 -3.46 -11.18
CA SER A 262 31.38 -3.72 -11.97
C SER A 262 31.13 -3.43 -13.45
N LEU A 263 32.14 -2.86 -14.13
CA LEU A 263 32.10 -2.59 -15.57
C LEU A 263 31.78 -3.85 -16.39
N ASP A 264 32.11 -5.05 -15.86
CA ASP A 264 31.82 -6.35 -16.49
C ASP A 264 30.32 -6.58 -16.75
N PHE A 265 29.45 -5.92 -15.99
CA PHE A 265 27.99 -6.09 -16.09
C PHE A 265 27.28 -4.89 -16.73
N ILE A 266 27.99 -3.79 -17.01
CA ILE A 266 27.41 -2.58 -17.59
C ILE A 266 27.35 -2.71 -19.11
N LYS A 267 26.13 -2.60 -19.67
CA LYS A 267 25.89 -2.67 -21.11
C LYS A 267 25.44 -1.35 -21.75
N ILE A 268 25.04 -0.39 -20.92
CA ILE A 268 24.56 0.93 -21.34
C ILE A 268 25.39 1.95 -20.57
N ALA A 269 26.07 2.85 -21.28
CA ALA A 269 26.95 3.82 -20.64
C ALA A 269 26.16 4.70 -19.66
N ASN A 270 26.62 4.79 -18.41
CA ASN A 270 26.03 5.56 -17.30
C ASN A 270 24.62 5.14 -16.85
N GLU A 271 24.12 3.98 -17.29
CA GLU A 271 22.78 3.48 -16.94
C GLU A 271 22.87 2.13 -16.23
N TYR A 272 21.95 1.89 -15.28
CA TYR A 272 21.90 0.69 -14.44
C TYR A 272 23.24 0.36 -13.78
N ASN A 273 23.96 1.39 -13.34
CA ASN A 273 25.35 1.33 -12.89
C ASN A 273 25.50 1.36 -11.36
N ILE A 274 24.40 1.48 -10.61
CA ILE A 274 24.39 1.43 -9.14
C ILE A 274 23.56 0.24 -8.67
N VAL A 275 24.07 -0.48 -7.68
CA VAL A 275 23.35 -1.53 -6.97
C VAL A 275 23.14 -1.12 -5.52
N ARG A 276 21.93 -1.34 -4.99
CA ARG A 276 21.55 -1.04 -3.61
C ARG A 276 20.82 -2.20 -2.94
N LEU A 277 21.36 -2.68 -1.83
CA LEU A 277 20.73 -3.68 -0.96
C LEU A 277 19.52 -3.07 -0.20
N THR A 278 18.42 -3.80 -0.03
CA THR A 278 17.27 -3.33 0.78
C THR A 278 17.64 -3.19 2.28
N GLN A 279 16.88 -2.36 3.01
CA GLN A 279 17.11 -2.08 4.45
C GLN A 279 16.24 -2.97 5.35
N GLY A 280 16.66 -3.15 6.61
CA GLY A 280 15.85 -3.77 7.65
C GLY A 280 15.44 -5.21 7.33
N LYS A 281 14.13 -5.52 7.45
CA LYS A 281 13.54 -6.83 7.11
C LYS A 281 13.41 -7.08 5.60
N GLY A 282 13.85 -6.14 4.75
CA GLY A 282 13.86 -6.32 3.30
C GLY A 282 14.74 -7.50 2.87
N GLN A 283 14.46 -8.08 1.71
CA GLN A 283 15.18 -9.26 1.20
C GLN A 283 15.42 -9.15 -0.32
N GLY A 284 15.86 -7.98 -0.76
CA GLY A 284 16.03 -7.71 -2.17
C GLY A 284 17.17 -6.75 -2.49
N LEU A 285 17.30 -6.48 -3.77
CA LEU A 285 18.36 -5.72 -4.39
C LEU A 285 17.79 -4.86 -5.51
N ASN A 286 18.10 -3.58 -5.49
CA ASN A 286 17.76 -2.62 -6.52
C ASN A 286 18.99 -2.35 -7.38
N ILE A 287 18.81 -2.24 -8.68
CA ILE A 287 19.81 -1.76 -9.63
C ILE A 287 19.22 -0.54 -10.33
N TYR A 288 19.96 0.55 -10.43
CA TYR A 288 19.44 1.77 -11.05
C TYR A 288 20.54 2.65 -11.63
N SER A 289 20.15 3.62 -12.46
CA SER A 289 21.06 4.58 -13.06
C SER A 289 21.34 5.74 -12.12
N GLN A 290 22.62 6.06 -11.90
CA GLN A 290 23.04 7.10 -10.96
C GLN A 290 22.38 8.47 -11.21
N ASN A 291 22.25 8.85 -12.48
CA ASN A 291 21.67 10.13 -12.88
C ASN A 291 20.14 10.11 -13.01
N ASN A 292 19.53 8.93 -13.04
CA ASN A 292 18.08 8.77 -13.18
C ASN A 292 17.61 7.46 -12.54
N LYS A 293 17.24 7.52 -11.26
CA LYS A 293 16.79 6.35 -10.50
C LYS A 293 15.48 5.74 -11.00
N SER A 294 14.74 6.43 -11.88
CA SER A 294 13.55 5.86 -12.53
C SER A 294 13.89 4.80 -13.57
N ASN A 295 15.16 4.74 -13.98
CA ASN A 295 15.73 3.64 -14.74
C ASN A 295 16.21 2.60 -13.73
N SER A 296 15.41 1.56 -13.52
CA SER A 296 15.65 0.61 -12.43
C SER A 296 15.28 -0.84 -12.74
N ILE A 297 15.88 -1.75 -11.98
CA ILE A 297 15.62 -3.19 -11.92
C ILE A 297 15.56 -3.62 -10.46
N TYR A 298 14.63 -4.52 -10.14
CA TYR A 298 14.49 -5.06 -8.79
C TYR A 298 14.40 -6.59 -8.80
N ILE A 299 15.04 -7.21 -7.80
CA ILE A 299 14.89 -8.63 -7.47
C ILE A 299 14.76 -8.80 -5.95
N SER A 300 13.88 -9.70 -5.54
CA SER A 300 13.52 -9.97 -4.14
C SER A 300 13.38 -11.47 -3.88
N GLY A 301 13.33 -11.87 -2.61
CA GLY A 301 12.76 -13.15 -2.20
C GLY A 301 11.75 -13.01 -1.07
N ASP A 302 10.90 -14.01 -0.90
CA ASP A 302 9.87 -14.05 0.14
C ASP A 302 10.34 -14.79 1.42
N THR A 303 9.51 -14.79 2.44
CA THR A 303 9.84 -15.38 3.73
C THR A 303 9.79 -16.91 3.75
N TYR A 304 9.18 -17.50 2.73
CA TYR A 304 9.17 -18.94 2.49
C TYR A 304 10.40 -19.43 1.71
N GLY A 305 11.34 -18.54 1.41
CA GLY A 305 12.57 -18.87 0.71
C GLY A 305 12.42 -18.98 -0.80
N ASN A 306 11.37 -18.40 -1.39
CA ASN A 306 11.27 -18.27 -2.84
C ASN A 306 12.07 -17.06 -3.31
N ILE A 307 12.96 -17.27 -4.28
CA ILE A 307 13.65 -16.18 -4.97
C ILE A 307 12.79 -15.70 -6.15
N ASN A 308 12.85 -14.39 -6.41
CA ASN A 308 12.12 -13.69 -7.45
C ASN A 308 10.59 -13.82 -7.33
N ASN A 309 10.06 -13.63 -6.11
CA ASN A 309 8.63 -13.74 -5.84
C ASN A 309 7.79 -12.70 -6.62
N ASP A 310 8.38 -11.54 -6.93
CA ASP A 310 7.72 -10.41 -7.60
C ASP A 310 7.93 -10.38 -9.13
N GLY A 311 8.86 -11.18 -9.65
CA GLY A 311 9.37 -11.06 -11.01
C GLY A 311 10.45 -9.97 -11.11
N ILE A 312 11.32 -10.07 -12.12
CA ILE A 312 12.36 -9.06 -12.39
C ILE A 312 11.80 -8.13 -13.45
N GLN A 313 11.71 -6.84 -13.16
CA GLN A 313 11.18 -5.84 -14.08
C GLN A 313 12.25 -4.79 -14.35
N ILE A 314 12.33 -4.33 -15.60
CA ILE A 314 13.20 -3.21 -15.99
C ILE A 314 12.35 -2.03 -16.44
N TYR A 315 12.66 -0.86 -15.89
CA TYR A 315 12.01 0.40 -16.18
C TYR A 315 12.99 1.36 -16.86
N VAL A 316 12.51 2.12 -17.85
CA VAL A 316 13.19 3.29 -18.43
C VAL A 316 12.22 4.47 -18.35
N ASN A 317 12.61 5.56 -17.71
CA ASN A 317 11.79 6.76 -17.52
C ASN A 317 10.38 6.44 -16.98
N LYS A 318 10.31 5.66 -15.89
CA LYS A 318 9.06 5.16 -15.26
C LYS A 318 8.22 4.22 -16.13
N LYS A 319 8.63 3.89 -17.35
CA LYS A 319 7.93 2.95 -18.23
C LYS A 319 8.52 1.55 -18.13
N LEU A 320 7.67 0.55 -17.90
CA LEU A 320 8.08 -0.86 -17.94
C LEU A 320 8.47 -1.23 -19.39
N VAL A 321 9.72 -1.66 -19.59
CA VAL A 321 10.23 -2.02 -20.93
C VAL A 321 10.60 -3.50 -21.07
N GLY A 322 10.71 -4.23 -19.96
CA GLY A 322 10.98 -5.67 -19.95
C GLY A 322 10.61 -6.32 -18.62
N LYS A 323 10.34 -7.63 -18.65
CA LYS A 323 9.97 -8.41 -17.46
C LYS A 323 10.36 -9.88 -17.59
N ILE A 324 10.93 -10.43 -16.53
CA ILE A 324 11.10 -11.86 -16.30
C ILE A 324 10.02 -12.35 -15.33
N ASN A 325 9.38 -13.45 -15.68
CA ASN A 325 8.30 -14.02 -14.89
C ASN A 325 8.84 -14.71 -13.62
N ARG A 326 8.15 -14.54 -12.48
CA ARG A 326 8.45 -15.24 -11.22
C ARG A 326 8.57 -16.76 -11.38
N ASN A 327 7.82 -17.35 -12.31
CA ASN A 327 7.84 -18.80 -12.56
C ASN A 327 9.21 -19.29 -13.07
N THR A 328 9.99 -18.43 -13.72
CA THR A 328 11.34 -18.76 -14.20
C THR A 328 12.26 -19.20 -13.05
N TYR A 329 12.05 -18.65 -11.85
CA TYR A 329 12.92 -18.89 -10.68
C TYR A 329 12.29 -19.81 -9.63
N LYS A 330 11.10 -20.36 -9.89
CA LYS A 330 10.33 -21.15 -8.91
C LYS A 330 11.09 -22.35 -8.32
N HIS A 331 12.07 -22.87 -9.06
CA HIS A 331 12.92 -24.01 -8.66
C HIS A 331 14.15 -23.59 -7.85
N PHE A 332 14.50 -22.30 -7.82
CA PHE A 332 15.61 -21.76 -7.05
C PHE A 332 15.15 -21.37 -5.63
N LYS A 333 15.03 -22.37 -4.77
CA LYS A 333 14.76 -22.17 -3.34
C LYS A 333 16.01 -21.70 -2.62
N ALA A 334 15.89 -20.64 -1.83
CA ALA A 334 17.03 -19.98 -1.18
C ALA A 334 17.86 -20.93 -0.30
N LYS A 335 17.19 -21.80 0.47
CA LYS A 335 17.86 -22.84 1.26
C LYS A 335 18.74 -23.76 0.42
N THR A 336 18.23 -24.19 -0.74
CA THR A 336 18.98 -25.03 -1.69
C THR A 336 20.17 -24.27 -2.27
N LEU A 337 19.99 -23.00 -2.62
CA LEU A 337 21.05 -22.14 -3.14
C LEU A 337 22.17 -21.91 -2.11
N ARG A 338 21.84 -21.77 -0.82
CA ARG A 338 22.83 -21.62 0.25
C ARG A 338 23.64 -22.90 0.49
N GLN A 339 22.99 -24.06 0.41
CA GLN A 339 23.58 -25.36 0.74
C GLN A 339 24.32 -26.01 -0.42
N ASN A 340 24.03 -25.63 -1.66
CA ASN A 340 24.58 -26.26 -2.86
C ASN A 340 25.16 -25.19 -3.80
N LEU A 341 26.50 -25.15 -3.85
CA LEU A 341 27.25 -24.20 -4.67
C LEU A 341 26.90 -24.33 -6.17
N GLN A 342 26.82 -25.54 -6.70
CA GLN A 342 26.48 -25.77 -8.10
C GLN A 342 25.08 -25.23 -8.46
N LYS A 343 24.11 -25.35 -7.54
CA LYS A 343 22.77 -24.78 -7.72
C LYS A 343 22.78 -23.26 -7.62
N TYR A 344 23.63 -22.69 -6.77
CA TYR A 344 23.86 -21.25 -6.76
C TYR A 344 24.43 -20.77 -8.09
N ASP A 345 25.44 -21.45 -8.63
CA ASP A 345 26.08 -21.06 -9.89
C ASP A 345 25.10 -21.13 -11.07
N GLU A 346 24.17 -22.11 -11.06
CA GLU A 346 23.07 -22.19 -12.03
C GLU A 346 22.12 -20.99 -11.91
N PHE A 347 21.73 -20.64 -10.68
CA PHE A 347 20.92 -19.45 -10.41
C PHE A 347 21.61 -18.16 -10.87
N GLU A 348 22.88 -18.00 -10.51
CA GLU A 348 23.68 -16.81 -10.84
C GLU A 348 23.83 -16.65 -12.36
N LYS A 349 24.17 -17.72 -13.09
CA LYS A 349 24.22 -17.69 -14.55
C LYS A 349 22.88 -17.33 -15.18
N THR A 350 21.79 -17.88 -14.65
CA THR A 350 20.44 -17.58 -15.11
C THR A 350 20.12 -16.10 -14.90
N PHE A 351 20.40 -15.58 -13.69
CA PHE A 351 20.21 -14.18 -13.36
C PHE A 351 21.03 -13.25 -14.25
N LEU A 352 22.33 -13.52 -14.43
CA LEU A 352 23.20 -12.69 -15.24
C LEU A 352 22.79 -12.69 -16.72
N SER A 353 22.32 -13.84 -17.24
CA SER A 353 21.77 -13.94 -18.58
C SER A 353 20.50 -13.10 -18.74
N ASP A 354 19.55 -13.24 -17.81
CA ASP A 354 18.30 -12.48 -17.80
C ASP A 354 18.56 -10.97 -17.66
N PHE A 355 19.40 -10.58 -16.71
CA PHE A 355 19.83 -9.20 -16.49
C PHE A 355 20.46 -8.60 -17.75
N SER A 356 21.37 -9.33 -18.38
CA SER A 356 21.98 -8.96 -19.65
C SER A 356 20.93 -8.78 -20.76
N SER A 357 19.96 -9.68 -20.88
CA SER A 357 18.88 -9.58 -21.86
C SER A 357 18.00 -8.36 -21.62
N LEU A 358 17.63 -8.09 -20.36
CA LEU A 358 16.85 -6.90 -20.00
C LEU A 358 17.59 -5.62 -20.37
N LEU A 359 18.90 -5.55 -20.13
CA LEU A 359 19.72 -4.40 -20.52
C LEU A 359 19.80 -4.24 -22.05
N GLU A 360 19.94 -5.32 -22.81
CA GLU A 360 19.88 -5.24 -24.28
C GLU A 360 18.52 -4.72 -24.76
N ASP A 361 17.42 -5.18 -24.16
CA ASP A 361 16.08 -4.68 -24.47
C ASP A 361 15.92 -3.20 -24.12
N ALA A 362 16.58 -2.72 -23.07
CA ALA A 362 16.52 -1.32 -22.64
C ALA A 362 17.35 -0.37 -23.51
N LYS A 363 18.39 -0.85 -24.23
CA LYS A 363 19.24 -0.01 -25.09
C LYS A 363 18.47 0.83 -26.09
N LYS A 364 17.36 0.31 -26.64
CA LYS A 364 16.55 1.02 -27.64
C LYS A 364 15.81 2.26 -27.11
N TYR A 365 15.86 2.52 -25.80
CA TYR A 365 15.21 3.65 -25.14
C TYR A 365 16.19 4.74 -24.70
N PHE A 366 17.49 4.55 -24.94
CA PHE A 366 18.57 5.51 -24.75
C PHE A 366 19.18 5.83 -26.12
#